data_AF-A0AAD1E9R8-F1
#
_entry.id   AF-A0AAD1E9R8-F1
#
_cell.length_a   1.000
_cell.length_b   1.000
_cell.length_c   1.000
_cell.angle_alpha   90.00
_cell.angle_beta   90.00
_cell.angle_gamma   90.00
#
_symmetry.space_group_name_H-M   'P 1'
#
loop_
_entity.id
_entity.type
_entity.pdbx_description
1 polymer ?
#
loop_
_entity_poly.entity_id
_entity_poly.type
_entity_poly.pdbx_seq_one_letter_code
_entity_poly.pdbx_strand_id
1 'polypeptide(L)'
;MLNYAYSDGDLLENPQTYRYSSFQGEALVDAWRTSRLAACAHLPAPALPTLHPQGPAHAEDSTALLSHLCLEMRAGAGVSGPLAAYWLPRLLKKFEVSKRLYTGYEAAAPHRPLPHGSYGSVPPYLLLAECMLHGWQASGAAYYLSGLLKLTDTLVSQQGRLDPDQGAYLAWLLTQEQQVLATVAREAGL
;
A
#
# COMPACT_ATOMS: atom_id res chain seq x y z
N MET A 1 15.55 22.07 7.72
CA MET A 1 14.42 21.41 7.06
C MET A 1 14.51 19.92 7.37
N LEU A 2 13.44 19.31 7.88
CA LEU A 2 13.44 17.88 8.21
C LEU A 2 13.44 17.06 6.91
N ASN A 3 14.31 16.05 6.80
CA ASN A 3 14.30 15.11 5.68
C ASN A 3 13.41 13.90 6.00
N TYR A 4 12.57 13.48 5.07
CA TYR A 4 11.67 12.34 5.24
C TYR A 4 12.38 11.03 4.86
N ALA A 5 12.97 10.36 5.84
CA ALA A 5 13.79 9.17 5.61
C ALA A 5 12.99 7.88 5.32
N TYR A 6 11.66 7.88 5.52
CA TYR A 6 10.87 6.65 5.49
C TYR A 6 10.59 6.11 4.09
N SER A 7 10.91 6.85 3.03
CA SER A 7 10.74 6.45 1.62
C SER A 7 12.07 6.39 0.84
N ASP A 8 13.21 6.54 1.52
CA ASP A 8 14.54 6.59 0.90
C ASP A 8 15.22 5.21 0.85
N GLY A 9 16.07 5.00 -0.16
CA GLY A 9 16.80 3.74 -0.41
C GLY A 9 15.95 2.63 -1.03
N ASP A 10 16.43 1.38 -0.95
CA ASP A 10 15.66 0.20 -1.37
C ASP A 10 15.00 -0.44 -0.14
N LEU A 11 13.71 -0.17 0.07
CA LEU A 11 12.98 -0.64 1.26
C LEU A 11 12.52 -2.10 1.21
N LEU A 12 12.61 -2.75 0.04
CA LEU A 12 12.38 -4.21 -0.05
C LEU A 12 13.59 -4.99 0.46
N GLU A 13 14.79 -4.46 0.19
CA GLU A 13 16.06 -5.01 0.66
C GLU A 13 16.44 -4.53 2.06
N ASN A 14 16.19 -3.26 2.38
CA ASN A 14 16.53 -2.63 3.66
C ASN A 14 15.27 -2.03 4.33
N PRO A 15 14.42 -2.87 4.96
CA PRO A 15 13.15 -2.40 5.49
C PRO A 15 13.29 -1.38 6.62
N GLN A 16 12.47 -0.33 6.60
CA GLN A 16 12.42 0.66 7.67
C GLN A 16 11.90 0.08 8.99
N THR A 17 12.54 0.46 10.10
CA THR A 17 12.12 0.15 11.46
C THR A 17 11.41 1.33 12.10
N TYR A 18 10.08 1.36 12.03
CA TYR A 18 9.25 2.44 12.59
C TYR A 18 9.20 2.47 14.14
N ARG A 19 9.73 1.44 14.82
CA ARG A 19 9.60 1.19 16.27
C ARG A 19 10.21 2.29 17.17
N TYR A 20 11.15 3.06 16.64
CA TYR A 20 11.86 4.12 17.39
C TYR A 20 11.76 5.49 16.71
N SER A 21 10.73 5.70 15.90
CA SER A 21 10.47 7.00 15.29
C SER A 21 10.15 8.03 16.38
N SER A 22 10.91 9.12 16.41
CA SER A 22 10.63 10.25 17.31
C SER A 22 9.38 10.99 16.83
N PHE A 23 8.53 11.43 17.76
CA PHE A 23 7.46 12.36 17.42
C PHE A 23 8.07 13.69 16.94
N GLN A 24 7.71 14.11 15.73
CA GLN A 24 8.25 15.30 15.08
C GLN A 24 7.14 16.30 14.65
N GLY A 25 5.89 16.05 15.05
CA GLY A 25 4.77 16.96 14.84
C GLY A 25 4.55 17.39 13.39
N GLU A 26 4.12 18.64 13.21
CA GLU A 26 3.83 19.26 11.90
C GLU A 26 5.02 19.18 10.93
N ALA A 27 6.25 19.32 11.43
CA ALA A 27 7.44 19.23 10.59
C ALA A 27 7.56 17.89 9.86
N LEU A 28 7.10 16.79 10.49
CA LEU A 28 7.05 15.47 9.86
C LEU A 28 6.01 15.42 8.75
N VAL A 29 4.85 16.04 8.97
CA VAL A 29 3.76 16.11 7.98
C VAL A 29 4.23 16.93 6.77
N ASP A 30 4.92 18.05 6.98
CA ASP A 30 5.48 18.85 5.89
C ASP A 30 6.58 18.10 5.12
N ALA A 31 7.45 17.38 5.83
CA ALA A 31 8.49 16.55 5.20
C ALA A 31 7.88 15.40 4.39
N TRP A 32 6.86 14.73 4.92
CA TRP A 32 6.09 13.71 4.20
C TRP A 32 5.43 14.30 2.94
N ARG A 33 4.75 15.45 3.05
CA ARG A 33 4.10 16.12 1.92
C ARG A 33 5.12 16.45 0.83
N THR A 34 6.27 16.98 1.22
CA THR A 34 7.38 17.29 0.30
C THR A 34 7.87 16.03 -0.41
N SER A 35 8.02 14.91 0.32
CA SER A 35 8.41 13.62 -0.25
C SER A 35 7.40 13.14 -1.31
N ARG A 36 6.10 13.23 -1.03
CA ARG A 36 5.05 12.82 -1.98
C ARG A 36 5.00 13.69 -3.22
N LEU A 37 5.12 15.02 -3.06
CA LEU A 37 5.19 15.94 -4.20
C LEU A 37 6.41 15.67 -5.07
N ALA A 38 7.57 15.42 -4.47
CA ALA A 38 8.79 15.08 -5.20
C ALA A 38 8.65 13.74 -5.95
N ALA A 39 8.03 12.72 -5.35
CA ALA A 39 7.75 11.46 -6.03
C ALA A 39 6.79 11.66 -7.22
N CYS A 40 5.66 12.34 -7.02
CA CYS A 40 4.68 12.60 -8.08
C CYS A 40 5.28 13.38 -9.27
N ALA A 41 6.25 14.27 -9.05
CA ALA A 41 6.91 15.02 -10.12
C ALA A 41 7.67 14.13 -11.11
N HIS A 42 8.05 12.91 -10.72
CA HIS A 42 8.78 11.94 -11.55
C HIS A 42 7.90 10.80 -12.07
N LEU A 43 6.64 10.72 -11.62
CA LEU A 43 5.70 9.69 -12.04
C LEU A 43 4.85 10.18 -13.22
N PRO A 44 4.30 9.25 -14.02
CA PRO A 44 3.30 9.58 -15.03
C PRO A 44 2.04 10.22 -14.42
N ALA A 45 1.17 10.72 -15.30
CA ALA A 45 -0.12 11.27 -14.87
C ALA A 45 -0.90 10.23 -14.03
N PRO A 46 -1.50 10.61 -12.89
CA PRO A 46 -2.26 9.71 -12.04
C PRO A 46 -3.37 8.98 -12.81
N ALA A 47 -3.37 7.64 -12.77
CA ALA A 47 -4.42 6.83 -13.37
C ALA A 47 -4.76 5.61 -12.51
N LEU A 48 -6.04 5.33 -12.35
CA LEU A 48 -6.52 4.10 -11.74
C LEU A 48 -6.54 2.99 -12.81
N PRO A 49 -5.86 1.85 -12.62
CA PRO A 49 -5.80 0.81 -13.64
C PRO A 49 -7.13 0.09 -13.79
N THR A 50 -7.45 -0.33 -15.02
CA THR A 50 -8.49 -1.34 -15.25
C THR A 50 -7.94 -2.71 -14.89
N LEU A 51 -8.57 -3.39 -13.93
CA LEU A 51 -8.11 -4.69 -13.45
C LEU A 51 -8.82 -5.82 -14.19
N HIS A 52 -8.04 -6.77 -14.70
CA HIS A 52 -8.52 -7.99 -15.31
C HIS A 52 -7.81 -9.18 -14.64
N PRO A 53 -8.27 -9.61 -13.44
CA PRO A 53 -7.62 -10.70 -12.71
C PRO A 53 -7.57 -11.95 -13.57
N GLN A 54 -6.38 -12.54 -13.65
CA GLN A 54 -6.17 -13.82 -14.33
C GLN A 54 -6.49 -14.94 -13.35
N GLY A 55 -7.61 -15.62 -13.56
CA GLY A 55 -8.01 -16.76 -12.72
C GLY A 55 -8.70 -16.39 -11.41
N PRO A 56 -8.90 -17.39 -10.53
CA PRO A 56 -9.67 -17.24 -9.30
C PRO A 56 -8.91 -16.49 -8.20
N ALA A 57 -9.63 -15.96 -7.21
CA ALA A 57 -9.09 -15.25 -6.05
C ALA A 57 -8.42 -16.20 -5.04
N HIS A 58 -7.23 -16.70 -5.37
CA HIS A 58 -6.51 -17.72 -4.60
C HIS A 58 -5.23 -17.19 -3.95
N ALA A 59 -4.86 -17.76 -2.81
CA ALA A 59 -3.69 -17.32 -2.03
C ALA A 59 -2.37 -17.49 -2.79
N GLU A 60 -2.31 -18.50 -3.65
CA GLU A 60 -1.14 -18.86 -4.45
C GLU A 60 -0.79 -17.81 -5.52
N ASP A 61 -1.73 -16.92 -5.86
CA ASP A 61 -1.51 -15.76 -6.72
C ASP A 61 -2.02 -14.49 -6.01
N SER A 62 -1.09 -13.81 -5.33
CA SER A 62 -1.39 -12.60 -4.57
C SER A 62 -1.87 -11.46 -5.47
N THR A 63 -1.41 -11.39 -6.72
CA THR A 63 -1.87 -10.36 -7.66
C THR A 63 -3.31 -10.63 -8.07
N ALA A 64 -3.67 -11.85 -8.43
CA ALA A 64 -5.05 -12.22 -8.75
C ALA A 64 -5.97 -12.00 -7.54
N LEU A 65 -5.59 -12.50 -6.35
CA LEU A 65 -6.35 -12.30 -5.11
C LEU A 65 -6.60 -10.82 -4.79
N LEU A 66 -5.55 -10.00 -4.81
CA LEU A 66 -5.67 -8.57 -4.50
C LEU A 66 -6.43 -7.81 -5.59
N SER A 67 -6.33 -8.22 -6.86
CA SER A 67 -7.11 -7.62 -7.94
C SER A 67 -8.61 -7.85 -7.75
N HIS A 68 -9.01 -9.06 -7.35
CA HIS A 68 -10.40 -9.36 -6.99
C HIS A 68 -10.86 -8.53 -5.79
N LEU A 69 -10.03 -8.40 -4.75
CA LEU A 69 -10.32 -7.56 -3.59
C LEU A 69 -10.52 -6.08 -3.98
N CYS A 70 -9.62 -5.53 -4.81
CA CYS A 70 -9.76 -4.17 -5.33
C CYS A 70 -11.09 -3.99 -6.09
N LEU A 71 -11.45 -4.93 -6.97
CA LEU A 71 -12.71 -4.85 -7.72
C LEU A 71 -13.94 -4.91 -6.80
N GLU A 72 -13.95 -5.79 -5.79
CA GLU A 72 -15.03 -5.85 -4.79
C GLU A 72 -15.14 -4.52 -4.01
N MET A 73 -14.01 -3.96 -3.58
CA MET A 73 -13.98 -2.71 -2.81
C MET A 73 -14.40 -1.50 -3.65
N ARG A 74 -13.95 -1.41 -4.91
CA ARG A 74 -14.39 -0.39 -5.89
C ARG A 74 -15.90 -0.45 -6.15
N ALA A 75 -16.48 -1.66 -6.13
CA ALA A 75 -17.92 -1.85 -6.26
C ALA A 75 -18.72 -1.52 -4.99
N GLY A 76 -18.06 -1.10 -3.91
CA GLY A 76 -18.70 -0.66 -2.66
C GLY A 76 -18.89 -1.76 -1.61
N ALA A 77 -18.33 -2.96 -1.80
CA ALA A 77 -18.41 -4.03 -0.79
C ALA A 77 -17.62 -3.71 0.50
N GLY A 78 -16.70 -2.73 0.43
CA GLY A 78 -15.87 -2.32 1.56
C GLY A 78 -15.05 -3.48 2.13
N VAL A 79 -14.92 -3.52 3.45
CA VAL A 79 -14.15 -4.56 4.17
C VAL A 79 -15.00 -5.73 4.67
N SER A 80 -16.30 -5.73 4.38
CA SER A 80 -17.27 -6.69 4.92
C SER A 80 -17.46 -7.93 4.04
N GLY A 81 -16.93 -7.91 2.81
CA GLY A 81 -16.95 -9.08 1.92
C GLY A 81 -16.17 -10.26 2.54
N PRO A 82 -16.59 -11.52 2.31
CA PRO A 82 -15.95 -12.69 2.94
C PRO A 82 -14.47 -12.82 2.57
N LEU A 83 -14.11 -12.45 1.33
CA LEU A 83 -12.73 -12.44 0.87
C LEU A 83 -11.92 -11.36 1.61
N ALA A 84 -12.44 -10.13 1.66
CA ALA A 84 -11.78 -8.99 2.30
C ALA A 84 -11.60 -9.20 3.81
N ALA A 85 -12.65 -9.65 4.50
CA ALA A 85 -12.62 -9.93 5.93
C ALA A 85 -11.57 -10.97 6.32
N TYR A 86 -11.32 -11.95 5.44
CA TYR A 86 -10.34 -13.00 5.67
C TYR A 86 -8.91 -12.57 5.29
N TRP A 87 -8.73 -12.02 4.09
CA TRP A 87 -7.39 -11.82 3.51
C TRP A 87 -6.75 -10.49 3.87
N LEU A 88 -7.50 -9.39 3.99
CA LEU A 88 -6.89 -8.08 4.26
C LEU A 88 -6.10 -8.05 5.57
N PRO A 89 -6.63 -8.53 6.72
CA PRO A 89 -5.87 -8.53 7.97
C PRO A 89 -4.61 -9.42 7.88
N ARG A 90 -4.67 -10.51 7.11
CA ARG A 90 -3.56 -11.45 6.94
C ARG A 90 -2.45 -10.88 6.08
N LEU A 91 -2.79 -10.33 4.92
CA LEU A 91 -1.82 -9.72 4.02
C LEU A 91 -1.20 -8.47 4.64
N LEU A 92 -2.01 -7.62 5.27
CA LEU A 92 -1.52 -6.48 6.04
C LEU A 92 -0.56 -6.94 7.13
N LYS A 93 -0.92 -7.96 7.93
CA LYS A 93 -0.02 -8.46 8.99
C LYS A 93 1.30 -9.00 8.44
N LYS A 94 1.28 -9.73 7.33
CA LYS A 94 2.49 -10.25 6.68
C LYS A 94 3.41 -9.11 6.23
N PHE A 95 2.82 -8.10 5.60
CA PHE A 95 3.54 -6.87 5.23
C PHE A 95 4.06 -6.14 6.47
N GLU A 96 3.29 -5.96 7.53
CA GLU A 96 3.75 -5.21 8.70
C GLU A 96 4.92 -5.88 9.44
N VAL A 97 4.94 -7.22 9.47
CA VAL A 97 5.99 -8.00 10.13
C VAL A 97 7.27 -8.04 9.31
N SER A 98 7.16 -8.26 8.00
CA SER A 98 8.33 -8.55 7.15
C SER A 98 8.68 -7.43 6.17
N LYS A 99 7.77 -6.46 5.99
CA LYS A 99 7.77 -5.44 4.92
C LYS A 99 7.79 -6.01 3.51
N ARG A 100 7.41 -7.29 3.39
CA ARG A 100 7.42 -8.04 2.15
C ARG A 100 6.06 -8.65 1.87
N LEU A 101 5.65 -8.57 0.61
CA LEU A 101 4.52 -9.29 0.04
C LEU A 101 5.07 -10.22 -1.03
N TYR A 102 4.86 -11.52 -0.84
CA TYR A 102 5.25 -12.53 -1.81
C TYR A 102 4.20 -12.66 -2.91
N THR A 103 4.60 -13.13 -4.09
CA THR A 103 3.71 -13.38 -5.22
C THR A 103 2.67 -14.47 -4.95
N GLY A 104 2.87 -15.30 -3.92
CA GLY A 104 1.94 -16.36 -3.56
C GLY A 104 2.19 -16.92 -2.16
N TYR A 105 1.12 -17.43 -1.57
CA TYR A 105 1.10 -18.08 -0.26
C TYR A 105 0.38 -19.42 -0.33
N GLU A 106 0.71 -20.32 0.58
CA GLU A 106 -0.02 -21.58 0.77
C GLU A 106 -1.51 -21.32 1.10
N ALA A 107 -2.42 -22.10 0.52
CA ALA A 107 -3.85 -22.00 0.81
C ALA A 107 -4.20 -22.26 2.28
N ALA A 108 -3.49 -23.18 2.95
CA ALA A 108 -3.72 -23.51 4.34
C ALA A 108 -3.03 -22.51 5.29
N ALA A 109 -3.65 -22.24 6.43
CA ALA A 109 -3.00 -21.50 7.51
C ALA A 109 -1.71 -22.25 7.95
N PRO A 110 -0.58 -21.55 8.18
CA PRO A 110 -0.46 -20.10 8.38
C PRO A 110 -0.18 -19.26 7.11
N HIS A 111 -0.44 -19.81 5.93
CA HIS A 111 -0.23 -19.20 4.61
C HIS A 111 1.23 -18.79 4.42
N ARG A 112 2.17 -19.75 4.51
CA ARG A 112 3.59 -19.43 4.33
C ARG A 112 3.81 -18.97 2.87
N PRO A 113 4.81 -18.10 2.61
CA PRO A 113 5.22 -17.82 1.24
C PRO A 113 5.50 -19.14 0.50
N LEU A 114 5.06 -19.23 -0.75
CA LEU A 114 5.41 -20.38 -1.58
C LEU A 114 6.94 -20.47 -1.76
N PRO A 115 7.54 -21.67 -1.89
CA PRO A 115 9.00 -21.86 -1.96
C PRO A 115 9.73 -21.06 -3.05
N HIS A 116 9.02 -20.62 -4.09
CA HIS A 116 9.53 -19.80 -5.19
C HIS A 116 8.78 -18.48 -5.35
N GLY A 117 8.00 -18.09 -4.34
CA GLY A 117 7.35 -16.79 -4.32
C GLY A 117 8.40 -15.68 -4.24
N SER A 118 8.38 -14.73 -5.16
CA SER A 118 9.24 -13.54 -5.10
C SER A 118 8.54 -12.46 -4.29
N TYR A 119 9.28 -11.70 -3.49
CA TYR A 119 8.77 -10.47 -2.85
C TYR A 119 9.13 -9.20 -3.63
N GLY A 120 9.92 -9.32 -4.70
CA GLY A 120 10.37 -8.20 -5.52
C GLY A 120 9.36 -7.75 -6.58
N SER A 121 8.22 -8.45 -6.70
CA SER A 121 7.14 -8.08 -7.60
C SER A 121 6.35 -6.92 -6.99
N VAL A 122 6.24 -5.79 -7.70
CA VAL A 122 5.56 -4.58 -7.22
C VAL A 122 4.03 -4.67 -7.19
N PRO A 123 3.32 -5.31 -8.15
CA PRO A 123 1.85 -5.30 -8.20
C PRO A 123 1.13 -5.67 -6.88
N PRO A 124 1.55 -6.67 -6.09
CA PRO A 124 0.94 -6.95 -4.79
C PRO A 124 0.96 -5.75 -3.82
N TYR A 125 2.01 -4.93 -3.85
CA TYR A 125 2.12 -3.75 -2.97
C TYR A 125 1.19 -2.62 -3.42
N LEU A 126 1.10 -2.38 -4.74
CA LEU A 126 0.17 -1.38 -5.31
C LEU A 126 -1.29 -1.73 -4.99
N LEU A 127 -1.67 -2.98 -5.24
CA LEU A 127 -3.04 -3.45 -5.00
C LEU A 127 -3.38 -3.48 -3.51
N LEU A 128 -2.46 -3.93 -2.64
CA LEU A 128 -2.70 -3.87 -1.19
C LEU A 128 -2.83 -2.42 -0.70
N ALA A 129 -2.05 -1.47 -1.25
CA ALA A 129 -2.18 -0.06 -0.91
C ALA A 129 -3.56 0.49 -1.25
N GLU A 130 -4.11 0.14 -2.43
CA GLU A 130 -5.49 0.49 -2.77
C GLU A 130 -6.50 -0.14 -1.81
N CYS A 131 -6.32 -1.42 -1.44
CA CYS A 131 -7.18 -2.04 -0.43
C CYS A 131 -7.10 -1.32 0.93
N MET A 132 -5.92 -0.83 1.33
CA MET A 132 -5.79 -0.04 2.57
C MET A 132 -6.51 1.31 2.46
N LEU A 133 -6.42 1.99 1.31
CA LEU A 133 -7.17 3.22 1.05
C LEU A 133 -8.67 2.98 1.19
N HIS A 134 -9.22 1.98 0.50
CA HIS A 134 -10.64 1.66 0.59
C HIS A 134 -11.04 1.14 1.97
N GLY A 135 -10.15 0.41 2.65
CA GLY A 135 -10.38 -0.08 4.00
C GLY A 135 -10.53 1.07 5.01
N TRP A 136 -9.69 2.10 4.90
CA TRP A 136 -9.83 3.30 5.69
C TRP A 136 -11.11 4.07 5.32
N GLN A 137 -11.40 4.28 4.04
CA GLN A 137 -12.62 4.97 3.60
C GLN A 137 -13.90 4.29 4.11
N ALA A 138 -13.92 2.96 4.18
CA ALA A 138 -15.09 2.20 4.61
C ALA A 138 -15.26 2.13 6.13
N SER A 139 -14.19 2.28 6.92
CA SER A 139 -14.22 1.98 8.37
C SER A 139 -13.66 3.07 9.29
N GLY A 140 -12.91 4.03 8.75
CA GLY A 140 -12.12 5.00 9.51
C GLY A 140 -10.98 4.38 10.34
N ALA A 141 -10.72 3.07 10.22
CA ALA A 141 -9.81 2.40 11.12
C ALA A 141 -8.34 2.78 10.84
N ALA A 142 -7.67 3.33 11.85
CA ALA A 142 -6.34 3.92 11.73
C ALA A 142 -5.25 2.94 11.25
N TYR A 143 -5.41 1.63 11.47
CA TYR A 143 -4.44 0.64 11.02
C TYR A 143 -4.42 0.50 9.48
N TYR A 144 -5.53 0.77 8.78
CA TYR A 144 -5.54 0.83 7.33
C TYR A 144 -4.74 2.02 6.82
N LEU A 145 -4.93 3.19 7.43
CA LEU A 145 -4.14 4.38 7.09
C LEU A 145 -2.65 4.18 7.39
N SER A 146 -2.31 3.58 8.53
CA SER A 146 -0.93 3.23 8.86
C SER A 146 -0.33 2.23 7.85
N GLY A 147 -1.12 1.26 7.41
CA GLY A 147 -0.74 0.31 6.35
C GLY A 147 -0.49 1.01 5.02
N LEU A 148 -1.40 1.90 4.61
CA LEU A 148 -1.29 2.71 3.40
C LEU A 148 0.03 3.51 3.39
N LEU A 149 0.32 4.27 4.45
CA LEU A 149 1.53 5.09 4.56
C LEU A 149 2.82 4.25 4.41
N LYS A 150 2.87 3.08 5.06
CA LYS A 150 4.03 2.18 4.97
C LYS A 150 4.17 1.56 3.58
N LEU A 151 3.06 1.24 2.92
CA LEU A 151 3.05 0.68 1.56
C LEU A 151 3.48 1.73 0.54
N THR A 152 2.95 2.94 0.61
CA THR A 152 3.34 4.04 -0.28
C THR A 152 4.78 4.48 -0.05
N ASP A 153 5.28 4.46 1.18
CA ASP A 153 6.71 4.63 1.48
C ASP A 153 7.57 3.59 0.75
N THR A 154 7.17 2.32 0.85
CA THR A 154 7.83 1.20 0.15
C THR A 154 7.77 1.40 -1.36
N LEU A 155 6.61 1.78 -1.91
CA LEU A 155 6.40 1.97 -3.34
C LEU A 155 7.20 3.15 -3.91
N VAL A 156 7.26 4.27 -3.19
CA VAL A 156 8.07 5.45 -3.57
C VAL A 156 9.55 5.06 -3.63
N SER A 157 10.03 4.26 -2.68
CA SER A 157 11.41 3.74 -2.70
C SER A 157 11.72 2.89 -3.94
N GLN A 158 10.70 2.27 -4.54
CA GLN A 158 10.82 1.43 -5.72
C GLN A 158 10.45 2.15 -7.03
N GLN A 159 10.21 3.47 -7.01
CA GLN A 159 9.66 4.21 -8.16
C GLN A 159 10.49 4.04 -9.45
N GLY A 160 11.81 3.92 -9.34
CA GLY A 160 12.71 3.73 -10.49
C GLY A 160 12.60 2.36 -11.18
N ARG A 161 11.83 1.43 -10.60
CA ARG A 161 11.61 0.07 -11.13
C ARG A 161 10.20 -0.11 -11.73
N LEU A 162 9.36 0.92 -11.64
CA LEU A 162 7.98 0.86 -12.12
C LEU A 162 7.94 0.99 -13.63
N ASP A 163 7.11 0.17 -14.27
CA ASP A 163 6.66 0.48 -15.61
C ASP A 163 5.72 1.72 -15.61
N PRO A 164 5.42 2.33 -16.77
CA PRO A 164 4.58 3.52 -16.82
C PRO A 164 3.17 3.35 -16.22
N ASP A 165 2.55 2.18 -16.35
CA ASP A 165 1.19 1.94 -15.83
C ASP A 165 1.22 1.80 -14.30
N GLN A 166 2.22 1.09 -13.78
CA GLN A 166 2.49 1.00 -12.34
C GLN A 166 2.82 2.37 -11.75
N GLY A 167 3.59 3.19 -12.48
CA GLY A 167 3.92 4.56 -12.07
C GLY A 167 2.69 5.46 -12.02
N ALA A 168 1.83 5.39 -13.03
CA ALA A 168 0.55 6.12 -13.06
C ALA A 168 -0.37 5.69 -11.90
N TYR A 169 -0.39 4.39 -11.58
CA TYR A 169 -1.15 3.85 -10.46
C TYR A 169 -0.61 4.31 -9.11
N LEU A 170 0.72 4.32 -8.93
CA LEU A 170 1.33 4.91 -7.73
C LEU A 170 0.98 6.40 -7.61
N ALA A 171 1.08 7.18 -8.68
CA ALA A 171 0.73 8.60 -8.66
C ALA A 171 -0.74 8.84 -8.26
N TRP A 172 -1.65 7.96 -8.69
CA TRP A 172 -3.04 7.97 -8.22
C TRP A 172 -3.14 7.67 -6.72
N LEU A 173 -2.46 6.63 -6.22
CA LEU A 173 -2.43 6.30 -4.79
C LEU A 173 -1.88 7.44 -3.93
N LEU A 174 -0.79 8.10 -4.35
CA LEU A 174 -0.21 9.23 -3.60
C LEU A 174 -1.12 10.46 -3.61
N THR A 175 -1.90 10.65 -4.68
CA THR A 175 -2.92 11.71 -4.74
C THR A 175 -4.04 11.43 -3.75
N GLN A 176 -4.53 10.17 -3.70
CA GLN A 176 -5.56 9.75 -2.75
C GLN A 176 -5.09 9.81 -1.30
N GLU A 177 -3.88 9.33 -1.01
CA GLU A 177 -3.25 9.42 0.30
C GLU A 177 -3.21 10.87 0.81
N GLN A 178 -2.83 11.81 -0.06
CA GLN A 178 -2.80 13.23 0.31
C GLN A 178 -4.18 13.80 0.65
N GLN A 179 -5.23 13.40 -0.09
CA GLN A 179 -6.59 13.81 0.20
C GLN A 179 -7.11 13.23 1.53
N VAL A 180 -6.78 11.97 1.82
CA VAL A 180 -7.10 11.31 3.08
C VAL A 180 -6.42 12.01 4.24
N LEU A 181 -5.12 12.25 4.18
CA LEU A 181 -4.38 12.90 5.25
C LEU A 181 -4.81 14.36 5.45
N ALA A 182 -5.17 15.09 4.40
CA ALA A 182 -5.73 16.43 4.53
C ALA A 182 -7.09 16.44 5.25
N THR A 183 -7.90 15.39 5.05
CA THR A 183 -9.17 15.21 5.78
C THR A 183 -8.90 14.92 7.25
N VAL A 184 -8.03 13.95 7.54
CA VAL A 184 -7.67 13.57 8.92
C VAL A 184 -7.04 14.75 9.68
N ALA A 185 -6.16 15.52 9.05
CA ALA A 185 -5.56 16.71 9.65
C ALA A 185 -6.63 17.72 10.06
N ARG A 186 -7.57 18.02 9.15
CA ARG A 186 -8.68 18.94 9.41
C ARG A 186 -9.57 18.47 10.56
N GLU A 187 -9.88 17.18 10.61
CA GLU A 187 -10.67 16.57 11.70
C GLU A 187 -9.94 16.63 13.05
N ALA A 188 -8.61 16.56 13.02
CA ALA A 188 -7.76 16.68 14.20
C ALA A 188 -7.48 18.14 14.62
N GLY A 189 -7.92 19.13 13.83
CA GLY A 189 -7.66 20.56 14.09
C GLY A 189 -6.24 21.02 13.73
N LEU A 190 -5.60 20.35 12.77
CA LEU A 190 -4.28 20.67 12.19
C LEU A 190 -4.41 21.37 10.83
#